data_AF-A0A9P7FBJ6-F1
#
_entry.id   AF-A0A9P7FBJ6-F1
#
_cell.length_a   1.000
_cell.length_b   1.000
_cell.length_c   1.000
_cell.angle_alpha   90.00
_cell.angle_beta   90.00
_cell.angle_gamma   90.00
#
_symmetry.space_group_name_H-M   'P 1'
#
loop_
_entity.id
_entity.type
_entity.pdbx_description
1 polymer ?
#
loop_
_entity_poly.entity_id
_entity_poly.type
_entity_poly.pdbx_seq_one_letter_code
_entity_poly.pdbx_strand_id
1 'polypeptide(L)'
;MMQNIDNMSFWGSHSTLLSLYHFLWQQQNQSVVKRGLKCYAIDSEGSNGVYPLTFDAIDLSGCPGAELPNGATSMLIRSEYESLFENISGIERNFVVHGSAGIGKTHFLAYLLVKRLLARQPVTYQIDQLHSSVMCFTADGFFTLPQESSEYHPLFQREDVWHLVDSTHEDPTTHPNTAHTQALMWGTCGKAIFTTFWPDSLGFKIDWSPGYEVSLQRWMKPCTWDEIVAMR
;
A
#
# COMPACT_ATOMS: atom_id res chain seq x y z
N MET A 1 1.56 -27.19 -18.11
CA MET A 1 2.61 -26.98 -17.08
C MET A 1 2.29 -25.64 -16.43
N MET A 2 1.42 -25.67 -15.43
CA MET A 2 0.93 -24.49 -14.70
C MET A 2 2.04 -24.04 -13.76
N GLN A 3 2.61 -22.86 -14.01
CA GLN A 3 3.51 -22.23 -13.05
C GLN A 3 2.66 -21.72 -11.88
N ASN A 4 3.09 -22.06 -10.66
CA ASN A 4 2.59 -21.52 -9.40
C ASN A 4 2.60 -19.99 -9.46
N ILE A 5 1.43 -19.37 -9.32
CA ILE A 5 1.24 -17.92 -9.18
C ILE A 5 1.25 -17.53 -7.68
N ASP A 6 1.66 -18.45 -6.80
CA ASP A 6 1.73 -18.22 -5.37
C ASP A 6 3.16 -17.77 -4.99
N ASN A 7 3.28 -16.47 -4.64
CA ASN A 7 4.40 -15.77 -3.97
C ASN A 7 4.93 -14.51 -4.69
N MET A 8 4.04 -13.60 -5.11
CA MET A 8 4.44 -12.23 -5.45
C MET A 8 3.86 -11.25 -4.43
N SER A 9 4.40 -11.24 -3.20
CA SER A 9 4.24 -10.08 -2.34
C SER A 9 5.09 -8.95 -2.90
N PHE A 10 4.45 -7.80 -3.19
CA PHE A 10 5.09 -6.60 -3.72
C PHE A 10 6.29 -6.13 -2.87
N TRP A 11 6.23 -6.40 -1.57
CA TRP A 11 7.36 -6.31 -0.67
C TRP A 11 7.87 -7.71 -0.40
N GLY A 12 9.15 -7.95 -0.67
CA GLY A 12 9.81 -9.23 -0.41
C GLY A 12 9.76 -9.65 1.06
N SER A 13 10.51 -10.71 1.37
CA SER A 13 10.62 -11.31 2.71
C SER A 13 10.81 -10.29 3.85
N HIS A 14 10.55 -10.69 5.09
CA HIS A 14 10.73 -9.88 6.31
C HIS A 14 12.04 -9.06 6.34
N SER A 15 13.14 -9.58 5.77
CA SER A 15 14.42 -8.87 5.66
C SER A 15 14.38 -7.64 4.75
N THR A 16 13.61 -7.64 3.67
CA THR A 16 13.41 -6.51 2.76
C THR A 16 12.74 -5.36 3.50
N LEU A 17 11.68 -5.64 4.26
CA LEU A 17 10.95 -4.62 5.01
C LEU A 17 11.73 -4.09 6.22
N LEU A 18 12.52 -4.95 6.88
CA LEU A 18 13.47 -4.51 7.89
C LEU A 18 14.52 -3.56 7.27
N SER A 19 15.04 -3.89 6.08
CA SER A 19 16.00 -3.04 5.36
C SER A 19 15.37 -1.68 4.99
N LEU A 20 14.13 -1.70 4.51
CA LEU A 20 13.35 -0.50 4.24
C LEU A 20 13.18 0.36 5.50
N TYR A 21 12.85 -0.26 6.64
CA TYR A 21 12.73 0.44 7.92
C TYR A 21 14.05 1.12 8.31
N HIS A 22 15.17 0.40 8.28
CA HIS A 22 16.49 1.00 8.56
C HIS A 22 16.80 2.17 7.63
N PHE A 23 16.55 2.00 6.33
CA PHE A 23 16.89 2.99 5.32
C PHE A 23 16.02 4.26 5.41
N LEU A 24 14.71 4.11 5.59
CA LEU A 24 13.77 5.24 5.61
C LEU A 24 13.62 5.84 7.02
N TRP A 25 13.41 5.02 8.04
CA TRP A 25 13.16 5.50 9.40
C TRP A 25 14.43 5.95 10.11
N GLN A 26 15.46 5.10 10.13
CA GLN A 26 16.67 5.37 10.91
C GLN A 26 17.59 6.34 10.19
N GLN A 27 17.93 6.05 8.92
CA GLN A 27 18.84 6.88 8.13
C GLN A 27 18.17 8.15 7.57
N GLN A 28 16.83 8.21 7.54
CA GLN A 28 16.06 9.37 7.06
C GLN A 28 16.48 9.81 5.65
N ASN A 29 16.73 8.84 4.78
CA ASN A 29 17.20 9.13 3.44
C ASN A 29 16.07 9.69 2.55
N GLN A 30 15.88 11.00 2.58
CA GLN A 30 14.89 11.71 1.77
C GLN A 30 15.18 11.64 0.26
N SER A 31 16.41 11.26 -0.14
CA SER A 31 16.78 11.18 -1.55
C SER A 31 16.10 10.02 -2.29
N VAL A 32 15.38 9.16 -1.58
CA VAL A 32 14.54 8.09 -2.13
C VAL A 32 13.38 8.64 -2.96
N VAL A 33 12.82 9.79 -2.59
CA VAL A 33 11.76 10.42 -3.39
C VAL A 33 12.41 11.27 -4.48
N LYS A 34 12.48 10.73 -5.69
CA LYS A 34 12.97 11.43 -6.87
C LYS A 34 11.82 12.17 -7.53
N ARG A 35 11.96 13.49 -7.68
CA ARG A 35 10.96 14.32 -8.36
C ARG A 35 11.43 14.73 -9.74
N GLY A 36 10.51 14.79 -10.68
CA GLY A 36 10.77 15.31 -12.03
C GLY A 36 11.75 14.49 -12.85
N LEU A 37 11.77 13.17 -12.67
CA LEU A 37 12.56 12.26 -13.50
C LEU A 37 12.09 12.32 -14.95
N LYS A 38 13.03 12.47 -15.87
CA LYS A 38 12.75 12.50 -17.31
C LYS A 38 12.89 11.10 -17.88
N CYS A 39 11.86 10.67 -18.60
CA CYS A 39 11.87 9.44 -19.39
C CYS A 39 11.46 9.74 -20.83
N TYR A 40 11.91 8.89 -21.74
CA TYR A 40 11.61 9.00 -23.15
C TYR A 40 10.77 7.80 -23.55
N ALA A 41 9.51 8.05 -23.87
CA ALA A 41 8.65 7.06 -24.49
C ALA A 41 9.03 6.93 -25.97
N ILE A 42 9.31 5.70 -26.41
CA ILE A 42 9.43 5.37 -27.83
C ILE A 42 8.10 4.76 -28.25
N ASP A 43 7.43 5.39 -29.19
CA ASP A 43 6.21 4.86 -29.78
C ASP A 43 6.51 3.55 -30.53
N SER A 44 5.87 2.47 -30.07
CA SER A 44 6.01 1.14 -30.67
C SER A 44 5.32 1.01 -32.03
N GLU A 45 4.52 2.00 -32.47
CA GLU A 45 3.78 1.98 -33.74
C GLU A 45 4.49 2.69 -34.91
N GLY A 46 5.82 2.81 -34.87
CA GLY A 46 6.63 3.11 -36.06
C GLY A 46 6.74 4.58 -36.44
N SER A 47 6.18 5.49 -35.62
CA SER A 47 6.59 6.89 -35.63
C SER A 47 7.78 7.04 -34.68
N ASN A 48 8.93 7.55 -35.15
CA ASN A 48 10.10 7.86 -34.30
C ASN A 48 9.84 9.07 -33.36
N GLY A 49 8.60 9.22 -32.87
CA GLY A 49 8.22 10.24 -31.91
C GLY A 49 8.78 9.88 -30.54
N VAL A 50 9.76 10.64 -30.08
CA VAL A 50 10.23 10.59 -28.70
C VAL A 50 9.38 11.54 -27.88
N TYR A 51 8.56 11.02 -26.97
CA TYR A 51 7.76 11.85 -26.07
C TYR A 51 8.49 12.00 -24.73
N PRO A 52 8.93 13.22 -24.37
CA PRO A 52 9.54 13.46 -23.07
C PRO A 52 8.45 13.43 -22.00
N LEU A 53 8.54 12.45 -21.10
CA LEU A 53 7.70 12.32 -19.93
C LEU A 53 8.46 12.76 -18.70
N THR A 54 7.74 13.34 -17.74
CA THR A 54 8.28 13.72 -16.43
C THR A 54 7.44 13.08 -15.35
N PHE A 55 8.07 12.36 -14.42
CA PHE A 55 7.37 11.69 -13.32
C PHE A 55 8.15 11.72 -12.02
N ASP A 56 7.44 11.46 -10.93
CA ASP A 56 8.04 11.28 -9.61
C ASP A 56 8.14 9.78 -9.31
N ALA A 57 9.17 9.36 -8.56
CA ALA A 57 9.39 7.96 -8.21
C ALA A 57 9.97 7.80 -6.80
N ILE A 58 9.74 6.63 -6.21
CA ILE A 58 10.43 6.13 -5.02
C ILE A 58 11.55 5.21 -5.51
N ASP A 59 12.79 5.66 -5.38
CA ASP A 59 14.01 4.93 -5.74
C ASP A 59 14.54 4.15 -4.54
N LEU A 60 14.33 2.83 -4.59
CA LEU A 60 14.75 1.85 -3.60
C LEU A 60 16.03 1.10 -4.02
N SER A 61 16.77 1.59 -5.02
CA SER A 61 18.03 0.94 -5.46
C SER A 61 19.08 0.81 -4.35
N GLY A 62 19.04 1.70 -3.36
CA GLY A 62 19.88 1.64 -2.16
C GLY A 62 19.38 0.68 -1.08
N CYS A 63 18.21 0.06 -1.24
CA CYS A 63 17.61 -0.86 -0.29
C CYS A 63 17.80 -2.32 -0.75
N PRO A 64 18.63 -3.12 -0.07
CA PRO A 64 18.86 -4.51 -0.44
C PRO A 64 17.55 -5.31 -0.50
N GLY A 65 17.34 -6.05 -1.59
CA GLY A 65 16.18 -6.92 -1.77
C GLY A 65 14.86 -6.18 -2.02
N ALA A 66 14.89 -4.88 -2.32
CA ALA A 66 13.72 -4.07 -2.70
C ALA A 66 13.45 -4.06 -4.22
N GLU A 67 13.91 -5.09 -4.92
CA GLU A 67 13.58 -5.29 -6.33
C GLU A 67 12.08 -5.58 -6.46
N LEU A 68 11.42 -4.82 -7.34
CA LEU A 68 10.06 -5.03 -7.75
C LEU A 68 9.94 -6.35 -8.54
N PRO A 69 8.73 -6.90 -8.72
CA PRO A 69 8.52 -8.14 -9.49
C PRO A 69 9.12 -8.16 -10.90
N ASN A 70 9.29 -6.98 -11.52
CA ASN A 70 9.91 -6.81 -12.83
C ASN A 70 11.44 -6.58 -12.77
N GLY A 71 12.05 -6.70 -11.59
CA GLY A 71 13.47 -6.43 -11.33
C GLY A 71 13.83 -4.94 -11.22
N ALA A 72 12.87 -4.04 -11.38
CA ALA A 72 13.12 -2.60 -11.20
C ALA A 72 13.32 -2.28 -9.72
N THR A 73 14.06 -1.23 -9.42
CA THR A 73 14.28 -0.74 -8.04
C THR A 73 13.61 0.59 -7.79
N SER A 74 12.81 1.07 -8.73
CA SER A 74 12.09 2.34 -8.63
C SER A 74 10.60 2.13 -8.85
N MET A 75 9.79 2.71 -7.97
CA MET A 75 8.34 2.70 -8.05
C MET A 75 7.83 4.07 -8.50
N LEU A 76 7.01 4.11 -9.55
CA LEU A 76 6.33 5.32 -9.99
C LEU A 76 5.39 5.89 -8.90
N ILE A 77 5.49 7.19 -8.62
CA ILE A 77 4.51 7.92 -7.82
C ILE A 77 3.48 8.49 -8.80
N ARG A 78 2.28 7.90 -8.80
CA ARG A 78 1.16 8.42 -9.61
C ARG A 78 0.69 9.76 -9.05
N SER A 79 0.23 10.64 -9.93
CA SER A 79 -0.34 11.94 -9.54
C SER A 79 -1.52 11.80 -8.56
N GLU A 80 -2.26 10.70 -8.70
CA GLU A 80 -3.37 10.35 -7.83
C GLU A 80 -2.96 10.01 -6.40
N TYR A 81 -1.74 9.51 -6.18
CA TYR A 81 -1.28 9.10 -4.84
C TYR A 81 -1.17 10.29 -3.89
N GLU A 82 -0.63 11.43 -4.35
CA GLU A 82 -0.51 12.62 -3.51
C GLU A 82 -1.90 13.18 -3.16
N SER A 83 -2.81 13.25 -4.15
CA SER A 83 -4.20 13.68 -3.93
C SER A 83 -4.93 12.78 -2.93
N LEU A 84 -4.79 11.45 -3.06
CA LEU A 84 -5.38 10.52 -2.10
C LEU A 84 -4.73 10.66 -0.72
N PHE A 85 -3.42 10.83 -0.64
CA PHE A 85 -2.71 11.03 0.62
C PHE A 85 -3.16 12.30 1.35
N GLU A 86 -3.29 13.43 0.66
CA GLU A 86 -3.79 14.69 1.24
C GLU A 86 -5.21 14.53 1.77
N ASN A 87 -6.11 13.95 0.95
CA ASN A 87 -7.49 13.69 1.33
C ASN A 87 -7.59 12.77 2.55
N ILE A 88 -6.80 11.69 2.57
CA ILE A 88 -6.78 10.76 3.68
C ILE A 88 -6.23 11.49 4.90
N SER A 89 -5.08 12.15 4.82
CA SER A 89 -4.40 12.78 5.97
C SER A 89 -5.28 13.74 6.78
N GLY A 90 -6.19 14.46 6.12
CA GLY A 90 -7.10 15.41 6.79
C GLY A 90 -8.35 14.79 7.43
N ILE A 91 -8.54 13.47 7.36
CA ILE A 91 -9.76 12.79 7.80
C ILE A 91 -9.40 11.68 8.81
N GLU A 92 -10.03 11.68 9.97
CA GLU A 92 -9.79 10.71 11.05
C GLU A 92 -10.53 9.37 10.87
N ARG A 93 -11.29 9.23 9.79
CA ARG A 93 -12.03 8.00 9.46
C ARG A 93 -11.18 7.00 8.69
N ASN A 94 -11.62 5.74 8.74
CA ASN A 94 -11.12 4.66 7.91
C ASN A 94 -11.41 4.90 6.42
N PHE A 95 -10.60 4.33 5.54
CA PHE A 95 -10.74 4.44 4.08
C PHE A 95 -10.72 3.08 3.40
N VAL A 96 -11.59 2.91 2.40
CA VAL A 96 -11.54 1.78 1.48
C VAL A 96 -11.22 2.32 0.09
N VAL A 97 -10.03 2.00 -0.39
CA VAL A 97 -9.57 2.34 -1.74
C VAL A 97 -9.84 1.14 -2.65
N HIS A 98 -10.68 1.33 -3.65
CA HIS A 98 -11.07 0.28 -4.58
C HIS A 98 -10.85 0.70 -6.04
N GLY A 99 -10.85 -0.27 -6.95
CA GLY A 99 -10.54 -0.02 -8.35
C GLY A 99 -10.18 -1.30 -9.10
N SER A 100 -10.10 -1.20 -10.43
CA SER A 100 -9.72 -2.32 -11.29
C SER A 100 -8.38 -2.96 -10.89
N ALA A 101 -8.17 -4.22 -11.29
CA ALA A 101 -6.92 -4.94 -11.07
C ALA A 101 -5.76 -4.21 -11.79
N GLY A 102 -4.56 -4.24 -11.20
CA GLY A 102 -3.37 -3.62 -11.80
C GLY A 102 -3.31 -2.08 -11.77
N ILE A 103 -4.29 -1.40 -11.17
CA ILE A 103 -4.37 0.07 -11.16
C ILE A 103 -3.40 0.77 -10.18
N GLY A 104 -2.61 0.01 -9.42
CA GLY A 104 -1.63 0.57 -8.48
C GLY A 104 -2.09 0.69 -7.01
N LYS A 105 -3.16 0.02 -6.60
CA LYS A 105 -3.64 0.06 -5.19
C LYS A 105 -2.58 -0.38 -4.17
N THR A 106 -1.95 -1.54 -4.38
CA THR A 106 -0.84 -2.01 -3.53
C THR A 106 0.34 -1.02 -3.50
N HIS A 107 0.63 -0.41 -4.65
CA HIS A 107 1.69 0.60 -4.78
C HIS A 107 1.33 1.89 -4.05
N PHE A 108 0.04 2.23 -3.96
CA PHE A 108 -0.43 3.34 -3.14
C PHE A 108 -0.21 3.06 -1.64
N LEU A 109 -0.51 1.86 -1.14
CA LEU A 109 -0.18 1.51 0.25
C LEU A 109 1.33 1.54 0.51
N ALA A 110 2.13 1.05 -0.44
CA ALA A 110 3.59 1.16 -0.41
C ALA A 110 4.05 2.63 -0.33
N TYR A 111 3.44 3.52 -1.12
CA TYR A 111 3.71 4.95 -1.08
C TYR A 111 3.35 5.55 0.29
N LEU A 112 2.19 5.20 0.88
CA LEU A 112 1.80 5.62 2.22
C LEU A 112 2.80 5.15 3.28
N LEU A 113 3.22 3.89 3.20
CA LEU A 113 4.25 3.32 4.08
C LEU A 113 5.54 4.16 4.02
N VAL A 114 6.05 4.43 2.82
CA VAL A 114 7.26 5.25 2.65
C VAL A 114 7.09 6.66 3.24
N LYS A 115 5.96 7.34 2.98
CA LYS A 115 5.68 8.67 3.54
C LYS A 115 5.68 8.66 5.07
N ARG A 116 5.04 7.65 5.68
CA ARG A 116 4.97 7.50 7.14
C ARG A 116 6.35 7.19 7.75
N LEU A 117 7.12 6.30 7.13
CA LEU A 117 8.48 5.95 7.59
C LEU A 117 9.43 7.15 7.52
N LEU A 118 9.39 7.91 6.42
CA LEU A 118 10.16 9.14 6.27
C LEU A 118 9.76 10.21 7.29
N ALA A 119 8.48 10.27 7.67
CA ALA A 119 7.99 11.17 8.71
C ALA A 119 8.24 10.65 10.14
N ARG A 120 8.83 9.45 10.31
CA ARG A 120 8.98 8.74 11.59
C ARG A 120 7.66 8.60 12.35
N GLN A 121 6.58 8.32 11.62
CA GLN A 121 5.27 8.12 12.20
C GLN A 121 4.90 6.63 12.17
N PRO A 122 4.41 6.08 13.29
CA PRO A 122 4.22 4.63 13.41
C PRO A 122 3.16 4.14 12.43
N VAL A 123 3.40 2.98 11.83
CA VAL A 123 2.52 2.44 10.79
C VAL A 123 2.54 0.93 10.86
N THR A 124 1.40 0.30 10.59
CA THR A 124 1.34 -1.14 10.37
C THR A 124 1.03 -1.43 8.92
N TYR A 125 1.56 -2.53 8.42
CA TYR A 125 1.31 -3.03 7.08
C TYR A 125 0.91 -4.50 7.16
N GLN A 126 -0.12 -4.89 6.43
CA GLN A 126 -0.60 -6.26 6.31
C GLN A 126 -1.01 -6.52 4.87
N ILE A 127 -0.63 -7.69 4.36
CA ILE A 127 -1.29 -8.26 3.20
C ILE A 127 -2.29 -9.25 3.75
N ASP A 128 -3.58 -9.01 3.53
CA ASP A 128 -4.66 -9.71 4.21
C ASP A 128 -4.87 -11.08 3.59
N GLN A 129 -4.17 -12.07 4.13
CA GLN A 129 -4.16 -13.46 3.69
C GLN A 129 -4.29 -14.39 4.90
N LEU A 130 -4.64 -15.65 4.66
CA LEU A 130 -4.66 -16.68 5.70
C LEU A 130 -3.27 -16.80 6.36
N HIS A 131 -3.20 -16.76 7.69
CA HIS A 131 -1.96 -16.79 8.47
C HIS A 131 -1.00 -15.62 8.20
N SER A 132 -1.53 -14.49 7.73
CA SER A 132 -0.74 -13.27 7.59
C SER A 132 -0.23 -12.76 8.95
N SER A 133 0.83 -11.96 8.91
CA SER A 133 1.34 -11.26 10.08
C SER A 133 1.23 -9.76 9.86
N VAL A 134 1.01 -9.03 10.96
CA VAL A 134 0.97 -7.57 10.94
C VAL A 134 2.39 -7.06 11.14
N MET A 135 2.92 -6.42 10.11
CA MET A 135 4.25 -5.81 10.14
C MET A 135 4.14 -4.45 10.81
N CYS A 136 4.86 -4.24 11.89
CA CYS A 136 4.76 -3.06 12.75
C CYS A 136 6.05 -2.24 12.64
N PHE A 137 5.91 -0.98 12.27
CA PHE A 137 7.02 -0.03 12.15
C PHE A 137 6.80 1.09 13.17
N THR A 138 7.65 1.15 14.19
CA THR A 138 7.49 2.06 15.33
C THR A 138 8.82 2.69 15.71
N ALA A 139 8.80 3.67 16.61
CA ALA A 139 10.04 4.22 17.17
C ALA A 139 10.87 3.18 17.94
N ASP A 140 10.21 2.17 18.52
CA ASP A 140 10.85 1.09 19.27
C ASP A 140 11.49 0.03 18.35
N GLY A 141 11.18 0.06 17.06
CA GLY A 141 11.74 -0.85 16.07
C GLY A 141 10.72 -1.40 15.08
N PHE A 142 11.20 -2.36 14.30
CA PHE A 142 10.42 -3.18 13.38
C PHE A 142 10.21 -4.57 13.99
N PHE A 143 8.97 -5.04 13.98
CA PHE A 143 8.59 -6.38 14.44
C PHE A 143 7.32 -6.86 13.75
N THR A 144 7.01 -8.15 13.86
CA THR A 144 5.78 -8.74 13.33
C THR A 144 4.93 -9.29 14.45
N LEU A 145 3.62 -9.03 14.39
CA LEU A 145 2.64 -9.63 15.28
C LEU A 145 1.86 -10.72 14.53
N PRO A 146 1.66 -11.91 15.12
CA PRO A 146 0.74 -12.88 14.56
C PRO A 146 -0.68 -12.33 14.60
N GLN A 147 -1.47 -12.64 13.58
CA GLN A 147 -2.84 -12.16 13.41
C GLN A 147 -3.72 -12.40 14.66
N GLU A 148 -3.63 -13.58 15.27
CA GLU A 148 -4.47 -13.96 16.42
C GLU A 148 -4.18 -13.12 17.68
N SER A 149 -3.00 -12.48 17.75
CA SER A 149 -2.59 -11.66 18.88
C SER A 149 -2.61 -10.17 18.56
N SER A 150 -2.85 -9.79 17.30
CA SER A 150 -2.73 -8.41 16.89
C SER A 150 -3.90 -7.58 17.44
N GLU A 151 -5.15 -8.03 17.37
CA GLU A 151 -6.31 -7.24 17.80
C GLU A 151 -6.26 -6.68 19.26
N TYR A 152 -5.51 -7.31 20.16
CA TYR A 152 -5.36 -6.87 21.56
C TYR A 152 -4.11 -6.04 21.82
N HIS A 153 -3.20 -5.90 20.85
CA HIS A 153 -1.93 -5.22 21.08
C HIS A 153 -2.15 -3.71 21.22
N PRO A 154 -1.52 -3.03 22.21
CA PRO A 154 -1.74 -1.61 22.47
C PRO A 154 -1.47 -0.68 21.28
N LEU A 155 -0.60 -1.11 20.36
CA LEU A 155 -0.29 -0.37 19.13
C LEU A 155 -1.54 -0.07 18.28
N PHE A 156 -2.54 -0.95 18.28
CA PHE A 156 -3.72 -0.77 17.44
C PHE A 156 -4.70 0.23 18.00
N GLN A 157 -4.72 0.41 19.33
CA GLN A 157 -5.57 1.40 20.01
C GLN A 157 -5.05 2.84 19.89
N ARG A 158 -3.89 3.03 19.25
CA ARG A 158 -3.27 4.33 19.12
C ARG A 158 -3.82 5.10 17.92
N GLU A 159 -4.34 6.30 18.20
CA GLU A 159 -4.87 7.21 17.18
C GLU A 159 -3.77 7.72 16.21
N ASP A 160 -2.51 7.75 16.66
CA ASP A 160 -1.40 8.20 15.84
C ASP A 160 -0.88 7.13 14.87
N VAL A 161 -1.40 5.89 14.92
CA VAL A 161 -0.96 4.77 14.07
C VAL A 161 -1.89 4.61 12.87
N TRP A 162 -1.29 4.46 11.70
CA TRP A 162 -2.02 4.11 10.48
C TRP A 162 -1.88 2.63 10.19
N HIS A 163 -2.99 1.98 9.87
CA HIS A 163 -3.06 0.56 9.54
C HIS A 163 -3.30 0.40 8.05
N LEU A 164 -2.29 -0.07 7.33
CA LEU A 164 -2.33 -0.28 5.88
C LEU A 164 -2.64 -1.76 5.61
N VAL A 165 -3.78 -2.03 5.00
CA VAL A 165 -4.27 -3.40 4.78
C VAL A 165 -4.48 -3.61 3.29
N ASP A 166 -3.68 -4.49 2.69
CA ASP A 166 -3.83 -4.89 1.30
C ASP A 166 -4.69 -6.15 1.19
N SER A 167 -5.98 -5.96 0.91
CA SER A 167 -6.90 -7.06 0.63
C SER A 167 -6.81 -7.44 -0.84
N THR A 168 -5.96 -8.42 -1.13
CA THR A 168 -5.67 -8.87 -2.50
C THR A 168 -6.74 -9.80 -3.08
N HIS A 169 -7.77 -10.15 -2.31
CA HIS A 169 -8.75 -11.16 -2.69
C HIS A 169 -9.97 -10.58 -3.42
N GLU A 170 -10.41 -11.30 -4.46
CA GLU A 170 -11.58 -10.94 -5.27
C GLU A 170 -12.90 -11.46 -4.66
N ASP A 171 -12.86 -12.55 -3.89
CA ASP A 171 -14.05 -13.19 -3.31
C ASP A 171 -13.90 -13.51 -1.80
N PRO A 172 -14.66 -12.81 -0.93
CA PRO A 172 -14.62 -13.01 0.52
C PRO A 172 -15.18 -14.36 0.98
N THR A 173 -15.95 -15.04 0.12
CA THR A 173 -16.45 -16.39 0.43
C THR A 173 -15.35 -17.44 0.37
N THR A 174 -14.28 -17.15 -0.38
CA THR A 174 -13.11 -18.04 -0.49
C THR A 174 -12.03 -17.73 0.54
N HIS A 175 -11.96 -16.48 1.01
CA HIS A 175 -11.00 -16.03 2.01
C HIS A 175 -11.67 -15.08 3.01
N PRO A 176 -12.04 -15.57 4.21
CA PRO A 176 -12.58 -14.70 5.24
C PRO A 176 -11.50 -13.71 5.70
N ASN A 177 -11.87 -12.44 5.86
CA ASN A 177 -10.97 -11.44 6.43
C ASN A 177 -10.46 -11.88 7.79
N THR A 178 -9.22 -11.51 8.09
CA THR A 178 -8.62 -11.75 9.39
C THR A 178 -9.38 -11.05 10.51
N ALA A 179 -9.38 -11.63 11.72
CA ALA A 179 -9.99 -11.01 12.90
C ALA A 179 -9.43 -9.59 13.15
N HIS A 180 -8.15 -9.39 12.87
CA HIS A 180 -7.49 -8.08 12.84
C HIS A 180 -8.14 -7.09 11.85
N THR A 181 -8.26 -7.49 10.58
CA THR A 181 -8.94 -6.67 9.55
C THR A 181 -10.36 -6.33 10.01
N GLN A 182 -11.12 -7.30 10.53
CA GLN A 182 -12.48 -7.09 11.02
C GLN A 182 -12.53 -6.07 12.18
N ALA A 183 -11.62 -6.16 13.15
CA ALA A 183 -11.56 -5.21 14.28
C ALA A 183 -11.28 -3.77 13.83
N LEU A 184 -10.34 -3.60 12.90
CA LEU A 184 -10.04 -2.30 12.29
C LEU A 184 -11.23 -1.75 11.51
N MET A 185 -11.94 -2.62 10.77
CA MET A 185 -13.10 -2.23 9.97
C MET A 185 -14.26 -1.72 10.81
N TRP A 186 -14.43 -2.20 12.05
CA TRP A 186 -15.44 -1.69 12.98
C TRP A 186 -15.07 -0.36 13.66
N GLY A 187 -13.93 0.23 13.29
CA GLY A 187 -13.51 1.55 13.80
C GLY A 187 -13.22 1.55 15.30
N THR A 188 -12.87 0.38 15.84
CA THR A 188 -12.63 0.23 17.27
C THR A 188 -11.28 0.79 17.70
N CYS A 189 -10.37 1.06 16.76
CA CYS A 189 -8.99 1.42 17.05
C CYS A 189 -8.22 1.95 15.81
N GLY A 190 -7.46 3.05 15.98
CA GLY A 190 -6.57 3.62 14.97
C GLY A 190 -7.25 4.04 13.65
N LYS A 191 -6.45 4.44 12.66
CA LYS A 191 -6.95 4.75 11.31
C LYS A 191 -6.52 3.69 10.32
N ALA A 192 -7.47 3.01 9.70
CA ALA A 192 -7.21 1.96 8.73
C ALA A 192 -7.47 2.40 7.27
N ILE A 193 -6.56 2.02 6.38
CA ILE A 193 -6.66 2.20 4.93
C ILE A 193 -6.60 0.83 4.29
N PHE A 194 -7.72 0.42 3.71
CA PHE A 194 -7.88 -0.85 3.03
C PHE A 194 -7.75 -0.65 1.52
N THR A 195 -7.05 -1.54 0.83
CA THR A 195 -7.16 -1.67 -0.62
C THR A 195 -7.89 -2.95 -0.98
N THR A 196 -8.82 -2.86 -1.95
CA THR A 196 -9.61 -4.02 -2.40
C THR A 196 -9.94 -3.93 -3.89
N PHE A 197 -10.24 -5.05 -4.54
CA PHE A 197 -10.74 -5.06 -5.92
C PHE A 197 -12.14 -4.46 -6.01
N TRP A 198 -13.07 -4.91 -5.15
CA TRP A 198 -14.40 -4.36 -4.99
C TRP A 198 -14.71 -4.06 -3.52
N PRO A 199 -15.50 -3.03 -3.18
CA PRO A 199 -15.91 -2.78 -1.79
C PRO A 199 -16.61 -3.99 -1.18
N ASP A 200 -17.46 -4.65 -1.96
CA ASP A 200 -18.22 -5.84 -1.54
C ASP A 200 -17.32 -7.06 -1.32
N SER A 201 -16.12 -7.10 -1.93
CA SER A 201 -15.20 -8.23 -1.77
C SER A 201 -14.52 -8.28 -0.39
N LEU A 202 -14.75 -7.27 0.46
CA LEU A 202 -14.40 -7.35 1.89
C LEU A 202 -15.38 -8.23 2.68
N GLY A 203 -16.43 -8.79 2.08
CA GLY A 203 -17.29 -9.78 2.74
C GLY A 203 -18.38 -9.21 3.62
N PHE A 204 -18.66 -7.91 3.49
CA PHE A 204 -19.75 -7.26 4.21
C PHE A 204 -20.82 -6.84 3.21
N LYS A 205 -22.08 -7.21 3.47
CA LYS A 205 -23.17 -6.29 3.11
C LYS A 205 -22.89 -5.04 3.91
N ILE A 206 -22.48 -3.96 3.26
CA ILE A 206 -22.38 -2.63 3.86
C ILE A 206 -23.82 -2.14 4.08
N ASP A 207 -24.62 -2.89 4.84
CA ASP A 207 -25.83 -2.43 5.48
C ASP A 207 -25.34 -1.68 6.71
N TRP A 208 -25.00 -0.41 6.45
CA TRP A 208 -24.64 0.65 7.37
C TRP A 208 -25.32 0.43 8.73
N SER A 209 -24.59 -0.10 9.70
CA SER A 209 -25.12 -0.20 11.06
C SER A 209 -25.44 1.22 11.51
N PRO A 210 -26.71 1.56 11.76
CA PRO A 210 -27.10 2.92 12.08
C PRO A 210 -26.46 3.28 13.42
N GLY A 211 -25.43 4.14 13.40
CA GLY A 211 -24.73 4.60 14.60
C GLY A 211 -23.20 4.64 14.50
N TYR A 212 -22.59 4.01 13.50
CA TYR A 212 -21.13 4.11 13.29
C TYR A 212 -20.83 4.95 12.04
N GLU A 213 -19.97 5.96 12.17
CA GLU A 213 -19.49 6.74 11.03
C GLU A 213 -18.53 5.88 10.18
N VAL A 214 -19.10 5.19 9.20
CA VAL A 214 -18.46 4.13 8.41
C VAL A 214 -17.33 4.66 7.51
N SER A 215 -16.36 3.79 7.23
CA SER A 215 -15.21 4.01 6.33
C SER A 215 -15.58 4.70 5.01
N LEU A 216 -14.79 5.69 4.57
CA LEU A 216 -15.01 6.39 3.31
C LEU A 216 -14.49 5.58 2.13
N GLN A 217 -15.37 5.34 1.16
CA GLN A 217 -15.00 4.67 -0.09
C GLN A 217 -14.40 5.65 -1.09
N ARG A 218 -13.31 5.24 -1.73
CA ARG A 218 -12.62 6.00 -2.78
C ARG A 218 -12.26 5.08 -3.94
N TRP A 219 -12.77 5.42 -5.12
CA TRP A 219 -12.33 4.82 -6.37
C TRP A 219 -10.99 5.41 -6.79
N MET A 220 -9.99 4.56 -7.07
CA MET A 220 -8.73 4.94 -7.69
C MET A 220 -8.88 4.95 -9.21
N LYS A 221 -8.58 6.07 -9.85
CA LYS A 221 -8.66 6.26 -11.30
C LYS A 221 -7.68 5.35 -12.04
N PRO A 222 -8.02 4.94 -13.27
CA PRO A 222 -7.10 4.22 -14.15
C PRO A 222 -5.80 4.97 -14.38
N CYS A 223 -4.72 4.22 -14.59
CA CYS A 223 -3.44 4.79 -14.98
C CYS A 223 -3.59 5.60 -16.27
N THR A 224 -2.99 6.78 -16.32
CA THR A 224 -2.93 7.54 -17.57
C THR A 224 -1.98 6.85 -18.56
N TRP A 225 -2.06 7.22 -19.84
CA TRP A 225 -1.15 6.68 -20.84
C TRP A 225 0.33 6.95 -20.48
N ASP A 226 0.64 8.17 -20.03
CA ASP A 226 1.98 8.54 -19.58
C ASP A 226 2.49 7.67 -18.42
N GLU A 227 1.61 7.39 -17.45
CA GLU A 227 1.93 6.50 -16.32
C GLU A 227 2.19 5.07 -16.78
N ILE A 228 1.37 4.55 -17.71
CA ILE A 228 1.55 3.21 -18.30
C ILE A 228 2.90 3.10 -18.99
N VAL A 229 3.30 4.12 -19.73
CA VAL A 229 4.59 4.11 -20.43
C VAL A 229 5.76 4.21 -19.46
N ALA A 230 5.65 5.01 -18.40
CA ALA A 230 6.70 5.13 -17.38
C ALA A 230 6.92 3.85 -16.56
N MET A 231 5.93 2.95 -16.50
CA MET A 231 6.02 1.67 -15.77
C MET A 231 6.62 0.52 -16.60
N ARG A 232 6.77 0.69 -17.92
CA ARG A 232 7.36 -0.29 -18.82
C ARG A 232 8.88 -0.15 -18.87
#